data_AF-A0A1L4D0D8-F1
#
_entry.id   AF-A0A1L4D0D8-F1
#
_cell.length_a   1.000
_cell.length_b   1.000
_cell.length_c   1.000
_cell.angle_alpha   90.00
_cell.angle_beta   90.00
_cell.angle_gamma   90.00
#
_symmetry.space_group_name_H-M   'P 1'
#
loop_
_entity.id
_entity.type
_entity.pdbx_description
1 polymer ?
#
loop_
_entity_poly.entity_id
_entity_poly.type
_entity_poly.pdbx_seq_one_letter_code
_entity_poly.pdbx_strand_id
1 'polypeptide(L)'
;MTNTRRIVEEGFEDESKWDNRELGAEEEFVKRASPEREKRINDSLGLHAISIRLPIEIIEQLKEFAREDGIGYQPLMRQVITKYSRERAKKKAS
;
A
#
# COMPACT_ATOMS: atom_id res chain seq x y z
N MET A 1 30.16 3.01 28.23
CA MET A 1 30.55 4.08 27.29
C MET A 1 31.61 3.46 26.40
N THR A 2 31.45 3.21 25.11
CA THR A 2 30.78 3.91 24.02
C THR A 2 30.81 2.96 22.82
N ASN A 3 29.68 2.55 22.25
CA ASN A 3 29.67 2.17 20.83
C ASN A 3 28.28 2.19 20.16
N THR A 4 27.37 3.03 20.64
CA THR A 4 26.06 3.23 19.98
C THR A 4 26.12 4.33 18.91
N ARG A 5 27.23 5.09 18.83
CA ARG A 5 27.35 6.25 17.94
C ARG A 5 27.94 5.94 16.56
N ARG A 6 28.50 4.75 16.33
CA ARG A 6 29.24 4.42 15.10
C ARG A 6 28.38 3.85 13.97
N ILE A 7 27.18 3.35 14.28
CA ILE A 7 26.33 2.65 13.31
C ILE A 7 25.51 3.63 12.45
N VAL A 8 25.48 4.92 12.82
CA VAL A 8 24.65 5.93 12.15
C VAL A 8 25.38 6.79 11.11
N GLU A 9 26.71 6.65 10.96
CA GLU A 9 27.50 7.50 10.03
C GLU A 9 27.80 6.86 8.67
N GLU A 10 27.81 5.53 8.51
CA GLU A 10 28.21 4.88 7.24
C GLU A 10 27.05 4.57 6.26
N GLY A 11 25.81 4.89 6.62
CA GLY A 11 24.61 4.39 5.93
C GLY A 11 24.10 5.18 4.70
N PHE A 12 24.74 6.29 4.32
CA PHE A 12 24.16 7.23 3.34
C PHE A 12 25.12 7.67 2.22
N GLU A 13 26.25 7.00 2.01
CA GLU A 13 27.28 7.53 1.10
C GLU A 13 27.06 7.23 -0.39
N ASP A 14 26.06 6.42 -0.77
CA ASP A 14 25.83 6.15 -2.20
C ASP A 14 24.37 5.75 -2.53
N GLU A 15 23.58 6.73 -2.98
CA GLU A 15 22.20 6.55 -3.43
C GLU A 15 22.11 5.60 -4.63
N SER A 16 23.16 5.51 -5.45
CA SER A 16 23.20 4.66 -6.64
C SER A 16 23.11 3.17 -6.32
N LYS A 17 23.45 2.76 -5.09
CA LYS A 17 23.32 1.37 -4.62
C LYS A 17 21.86 0.93 -4.46
N TRP A 18 20.95 1.86 -4.17
CA TRP A 18 19.50 1.58 -4.19
C TRP A 18 19.00 1.41 -5.63
N ASP A 19 19.43 2.29 -6.54
CA ASP A 19 19.06 2.25 -7.96
C ASP A 19 19.59 0.99 -8.67
N ASN A 20 20.81 0.57 -8.34
CA ASN A 20 21.44 -0.64 -8.86
C ASN A 20 20.93 -1.93 -8.19
N ARG A 21 19.99 -1.82 -7.24
CA ARG A 21 19.41 -2.93 -6.47
C ARG A 21 20.44 -3.70 -5.63
N GLU A 22 21.55 -3.07 -5.27
CA GLU A 22 22.53 -3.64 -4.34
C GLU A 22 22.02 -3.62 -2.89
N LEU A 23 21.10 -2.70 -2.58
CA LEU A 23 20.42 -2.61 -1.29
C LEU A 23 18.93 -2.96 -1.43
N GLY A 24 18.38 -3.65 -0.43
CA GLY A 24 16.94 -3.93 -0.32
C GLY A 24 16.38 -4.99 -1.29
N ALA A 25 17.21 -5.58 -2.15
CA ALA A 25 16.81 -6.61 -3.11
C ALA A 25 17.05 -8.06 -2.64
N GLU A 26 17.71 -8.25 -1.50
CA GLU A 26 17.96 -9.59 -0.95
C GLU A 26 16.69 -10.17 -0.32
N GLU A 27 16.43 -11.45 -0.60
CA GLU A 27 15.23 -12.17 -0.14
C GLU A 27 15.11 -12.22 1.39
N GLU A 28 16.24 -12.18 2.12
CA GLU A 28 16.30 -12.17 3.59
C GLU A 28 15.59 -10.95 4.20
N PHE A 29 15.58 -9.81 3.49
CA PHE A 29 14.91 -8.59 3.94
C PHE A 29 13.45 -8.48 3.48
N VAL A 30 12.97 -9.43 2.67
CA VAL A 30 11.58 -9.49 2.18
C VAL A 30 10.73 -10.36 3.11
N LYS A 31 10.39 -9.83 4.30
CA LYS A 31 9.43 -10.49 5.21
C LYS A 31 8.05 -9.85 5.13
N ARG A 32 7.02 -10.67 4.90
CA ARG A 32 5.63 -10.25 5.10
C ARG A 32 5.44 -9.80 6.55
N ALA A 33 4.71 -8.71 6.73
CA ALA A 33 4.31 -8.26 8.06
C ALA A 33 3.49 -9.35 8.75
N SER A 34 3.61 -9.46 10.08
CA SER A 34 2.72 -10.32 10.84
C SER A 34 1.27 -9.81 10.74
N PRO A 35 0.26 -10.68 10.88
CA PRO A 35 -1.14 -10.28 10.88
C PRO A 35 -1.46 -9.18 11.91
N GLU A 36 -0.80 -9.21 13.07
CA GLU A 36 -0.98 -8.20 14.13
C GLU A 36 -0.44 -6.84 13.71
N ARG A 37 0.70 -6.81 13.00
CA ARG A 37 1.28 -5.58 12.48
C ARG A 37 0.41 -4.99 11.36
N GLU A 38 -0.11 -5.83 10.47
CA GLU A 38 -1.06 -5.41 9.43
C GLU A 38 -2.35 -4.84 10.04
N LYS A 39 -2.92 -5.53 11.05
CA LYS A 39 -4.10 -5.05 11.78
C LYS A 39 -3.86 -3.69 12.42
N ARG A 40 -2.73 -3.49 13.10
CA ARG A 40 -2.38 -2.20 13.73
C ARG A 40 -2.30 -1.05 12.73
N ILE A 41 -1.79 -1.31 11.53
CA ILE A 41 -1.73 -0.32 10.45
C ILE A 41 -3.13 0.01 9.94
N ASN A 42 -3.97 -1.01 9.73
CA ASN A 42 -5.35 -0.79 9.31
C ASN A 42 -6.13 0.01 10.36
N ASP A 43 -5.99 -0.35 11.64
CA ASP A 43 -6.64 0.34 12.76
C ASP A 43 -6.18 1.81 12.86
N SER A 44 -4.88 2.10 12.72
CA SER A 44 -4.36 3.48 12.79
C SER A 44 -4.80 4.35 11.61
N LEU A 45 -5.04 3.74 10.45
CA LEU A 45 -5.55 4.41 9.25
C LEU A 45 -7.10 4.43 9.19
N GLY A 46 -7.80 3.87 10.18
CA GLY A 46 -9.26 3.75 10.18
C GLY A 46 -9.79 2.87 9.05
N LEU A 47 -8.99 1.93 8.55
CA LEU A 47 -9.36 1.02 7.47
C LEU A 47 -10.06 -0.22 8.04
N HIS A 48 -11.27 -0.46 7.57
CA HIS A 48 -12.01 -1.68 7.89
C HIS A 48 -12.13 -2.56 6.64
N ALA A 49 -11.70 -3.81 6.74
CA ALA A 49 -11.89 -4.79 5.68
C ALA A 49 -13.37 -5.20 5.66
N ILE A 50 -14.02 -5.01 4.51
CA ILE A 50 -15.40 -5.43 4.28
C ILE A 50 -15.43 -6.60 3.30
N SER A 51 -16.39 -7.51 3.50
CA SER A 51 -16.73 -8.53 2.52
C SER A 51 -17.98 -8.09 1.76
N ILE A 52 -17.84 -7.89 0.44
CA ILE A 52 -18.95 -7.52 -0.46
C ILE A 52 -19.07 -8.57 -1.56
N ARG A 53 -20.30 -8.85 -2.00
CA ARG A 53 -20.57 -9.71 -3.16
C ARG A 53 -20.77 -8.83 -4.40
N LEU A 54 -20.09 -9.17 -5.48
CA LEU A 54 -20.20 -8.49 -6.78
C LEU A 54 -20.39 -9.55 -7.89
N PRO A 55 -21.06 -9.21 -9.00
CA PRO A 55 -21.11 -10.08 -10.17
C PRO A 55 -19.70 -10.39 -10.69
N ILE A 56 -19.48 -11.63 -11.14
CA ILE A 56 -18.16 -12.09 -11.61
C ILE A 56 -17.66 -11.24 -12.79
N GLU A 57 -18.54 -10.97 -13.75
CA GLU A 57 -18.21 -10.16 -14.94
C GLU A 57 -17.66 -8.78 -14.56
N ILE A 58 -18.24 -8.15 -13.54
CA ILE A 58 -17.81 -6.85 -13.04
C ILE A 58 -16.43 -6.95 -12.38
N ILE A 59 -16.18 -8.02 -11.61
CA ILE A 59 -14.88 -8.24 -10.97
C ILE A 59 -13.78 -8.37 -12.04
N GLU A 60 -14.03 -9.13 -13.11
CA GLU A 60 -13.05 -9.32 -14.18
C GLU A 60 -12.79 -8.02 -14.97
N GLN A 61 -13.84 -7.26 -15.30
CA GLN A 61 -13.69 -5.94 -15.93
C GLN A 61 -12.87 -4.98 -15.07
N LEU A 62 -13.12 -4.94 -13.76
CA LEU A 62 -12.35 -4.08 -12.84
C LEU A 62 -10.88 -4.51 -12.73
N LYS A 63 -10.58 -5.80 -12.87
CA LYS A 63 -9.18 -6.27 -12.94
C LYS A 63 -8.52 -5.87 -14.26
N GLU A 64 -9.25 -5.83 -15.37
CA GLU A 64 -8.77 -5.30 -16.64
C GLU A 64 -8.42 -3.83 -16.53
N PHE A 65 -9.35 -2.99 -16.06
CA PHE A 65 -9.10 -1.56 -15.87
C PHE A 65 -7.94 -1.30 -14.91
N ALA A 66 -7.85 -2.06 -13.82
CA ALA A 66 -6.74 -1.91 -12.89
C ALA A 66 -5.38 -2.20 -13.56
N ARG A 67 -5.32 -3.22 -14.44
CA ARG A 67 -4.10 -3.52 -15.22
C ARG A 67 -3.75 -2.42 -16.20
N GLU A 68 -4.74 -1.85 -16.90
CA GLU A 68 -4.56 -0.72 -17.81
C GLU A 68 -4.04 0.53 -17.06
N ASP A 69 -4.55 0.76 -15.85
CA ASP A 69 -4.14 1.86 -14.95
C ASP A 69 -2.80 1.58 -14.24
N GLY A 70 -2.22 0.38 -14.39
CA GLY A 70 -0.98 -0.02 -13.72
C GLY A 70 -1.10 -0.21 -12.20
N ILE A 71 -2.32 -0.42 -11.69
CA ILE A 71 -2.60 -0.62 -10.26
C ILE A 71 -3.25 -1.98 -9.98
N GLY A 72 -3.30 -2.37 -8.70
CA GLY A 72 -4.05 -3.56 -8.30
C GLY A 72 -5.57 -3.32 -8.30
N TYR A 73 -6.34 -4.41 -8.47
CA TYR A 73 -7.81 -4.39 -8.38
C TYR A 73 -8.33 -3.83 -7.04
N GLN A 74 -7.75 -4.26 -5.91
CA GLN A 74 -8.16 -3.77 -4.59
C GLN A 74 -7.90 -2.25 -4.42
N PRO A 75 -6.73 -1.70 -4.82
CA PRO A 75 -6.52 -0.26 -4.92
C PRO A 75 -7.57 0.47 -5.76
N LEU A 76 -7.86 -0.01 -6.98
CA LEU A 76 -8.87 0.60 -7.86
C LEU A 76 -10.24 0.64 -7.17
N MET A 77 -10.67 -0.49 -6.61
CA MET A 77 -11.94 -0.59 -5.91
C MET A 77 -12.07 0.38 -4.74
N ARG A 78 -11.01 0.50 -3.94
CA ARG A 78 -10.95 1.47 -2.84
C ARG A 78 -11.12 2.90 -3.38
N GLN A 79 -10.44 3.25 -4.47
CA GLN A 79 -10.53 4.58 -5.07
C GLN A 79 -11.94 4.89 -5.58
N VAL A 80 -12.56 3.96 -6.31
CA VAL A 80 -13.90 4.13 -6.88
C VAL A 80 -14.93 4.37 -5.76
N ILE A 81 -14.96 3.50 -4.74
CA ILE A 81 -15.89 3.62 -3.61
C ILE A 81 -15.66 4.94 -2.84
N THR A 82 -14.40 5.29 -2.60
CA THR A 82 -14.04 6.53 -1.88
C THR A 82 -14.46 7.77 -2.66
N LYS A 83 -14.20 7.79 -3.98
CA LYS A 83 -14.57 8.89 -4.87
C LYS A 83 -16.08 9.10 -4.89
N TYR A 84 -16.85 8.03 -5.09
CA TYR A 84 -18.30 8.08 -5.09
C TYR A 84 -18.85 8.65 -3.77
N SER A 85 -18.35 8.18 -2.63
CA SER A 85 -18.76 8.67 -1.30
C SER A 85 -18.46 10.16 -1.12
N ARG A 86 -17.24 10.60 -1.47
CA ARG A 86 -16.81 12.00 -1.37
C ARG A 86 -17.64 12.93 -2.25
N GLU A 87 -17.90 12.54 -3.49
CA GLU A 87 -18.74 13.32 -4.40
C GLU A 87 -20.17 13.46 -3.89
N ARG A 88 -20.75 12.39 -3.33
CA ARG A 88 -22.08 12.44 -2.74
C ARG A 88 -22.13 13.30 -1.47
N ALA A 89 -21.09 13.26 -0.64
CA ALA A 89 -20.98 14.10 0.54
C ALA A 89 -20.92 15.60 0.16
N LYS A 90 -20.11 15.97 -0.84
CA LYS A 90 -20.03 17.34 -1.35
C LYS A 90 -21.38 17.86 -1.84
N LYS A 91 -22.11 17.07 -2.63
CA LYS A 91 -23.45 17.43 -3.14
C LYS A 91 -24.51 17.65 -2.07
N LYS A 92 -24.35 17.06 -0.87
CA LYS A 92 -25.28 17.26 0.25
C LYS A 92 -24.98 18.53 1.07
N ALA A 93 -23.78 19.08 0.94
CA ALA A 93 -23.34 20.25 1.68
C ALA A 93 -23.47 21.56 0.88
N SER A 94 -23.86 21.48 -0.39
CA SER A 94 -24.28 22.62 -1.24
C SER A 94 -25.80 22.63 -1.37
#